data_AF-A0A961G8C8-F1
#
_entry.id   AF-A0A961G8C8-F1
#
_cell.length_a   1.000
_cell.length_b   1.000
_cell.length_c   1.000
_cell.angle_alpha   90.00
_cell.angle_beta   90.00
_cell.angle_gamma   90.00
#
_symmetry.space_group_name_H-M   'P 1'
#
loop_
_entity.id
_entity.type
_entity.pdbx_description
1 polymer ?
#
loop_
_entity_poly.entity_id
_entity_poly.type
_entity_poly.pdbx_seq_one_letter_code
_entity_poly.pdbx_strand_id
1 'polypeptide(L)'
;ASHALSAEGMWVRSDGSGRPPLTDGPFAETKDLIAGFMLIDVDSHERAVEVACELSSAPGAGGEPIHEWLELRPVMGEAPNCPD
;
A
#
# COMPACT_ATOMS: atom_id res chain seq x y z
N ALA A 1 -0.29 -11.93 19.60
CA ALA A 1 -0.76 -11.10 18.48
C ALA A 1 0.22 -11.27 17.33
N SER A 2 -0.07 -12.16 16.37
CA SER A 2 0.83 -12.41 15.22
C SER A 2 0.03 -12.88 14.00
N HIS A 3 -1.12 -12.25 13.74
CA HIS A 3 -1.97 -12.51 12.57
C HIS A 3 -2.48 -11.21 11.93
N ALA A 4 -1.88 -10.06 12.26
CA ALA A 4 -2.41 -8.77 11.82
C ALA A 4 -2.23 -8.54 10.31
N LEU A 5 -1.08 -8.93 9.74
CA LEU A 5 -0.77 -8.72 8.32
C LEU A 5 -1.20 -9.93 7.50
N SER A 6 -2.03 -9.71 6.47
CA SER A 6 -2.35 -10.74 5.49
C SER A 6 -1.10 -11.19 4.75
N ALA A 7 -0.99 -12.49 4.44
CA ALA A 7 0.04 -13.01 3.52
C ALA A 7 -0.21 -12.56 2.06
N GLU A 8 -1.41 -12.05 1.79
CA GLU A 8 -1.81 -11.47 0.51
C GLU A 8 -1.59 -9.95 0.51
N GLY A 9 -1.27 -9.41 -0.66
CA GLY A 9 -1.09 -7.99 -0.90
C GLY A 9 -0.49 -7.75 -2.29
N MET A 10 -0.20 -6.49 -2.59
CA MET A 10 0.26 -6.08 -3.91
C MET A 10 1.30 -4.98 -3.80
N TRP A 11 2.16 -4.89 -4.82
CA TRP A 11 3.04 -3.75 -4.99
C TRP A 11 2.30 -2.62 -5.70
N VAL A 12 2.47 -1.38 -5.25
CA VAL A 12 1.90 -0.19 -5.88
C VAL A 12 3.00 0.83 -6.14
N ARG A 13 3.02 1.41 -7.33
CA ARG A 13 3.90 2.52 -7.69
C ARG A 13 3.21 3.50 -8.63
N SER A 14 3.45 4.80 -8.44
CA SER A 14 3.03 5.83 -9.41
C SER A 14 3.98 5.87 -10.61
N ASP A 15 3.44 5.90 -11.84
CA ASP A 15 4.19 6.08 -13.09
C ASP A 15 4.06 7.50 -13.69
N GLY A 16 3.51 8.44 -12.92
CA GLY A 16 3.36 9.85 -13.27
C GLY A 16 1.93 10.38 -13.12
N SER A 17 1.78 11.70 -13.15
CA SER A 17 0.49 12.37 -12.95
C SER A 17 -0.56 11.91 -13.97
N GLY A 18 -1.71 11.44 -13.47
CA GLY A 18 -2.87 11.07 -14.30
C GLY A 18 -2.79 9.70 -14.96
N ARG A 19 -1.79 8.88 -14.60
CA ARG A 19 -1.66 7.50 -15.08
C ARG A 19 -2.05 6.50 -13.99
N PRO A 20 -2.60 5.33 -14.38
CA PRO A 20 -3.03 4.33 -13.41
C PRO A 20 -1.82 3.73 -12.68
N PRO A 21 -1.94 3.41 -11.38
CA PRO A 21 -0.85 2.85 -10.61
C PRO A 21 -0.35 1.54 -11.24
N LEU A 22 0.97 1.34 -11.22
CA LEU A 22 1.56 0.04 -11.56
C LEU A 22 1.35 -0.92 -10.39
N THR A 23 0.82 -2.09 -10.70
CA THR A 23 0.50 -3.13 -9.72
C THR A 23 1.17 -4.45 -10.09
N ASP A 24 1.94 -5.05 -9.17
CA ASP A 24 2.55 -6.37 -9.39
C ASP A 24 2.06 -7.40 -8.35
N GLY A 25 2.01 -8.66 -8.80
CA GLY A 25 1.41 -9.82 -8.13
C GLY A 25 2.12 -10.29 -6.86
N PRO A 26 1.69 -11.42 -6.27
CA PRO A 26 1.89 -11.73 -4.86
C PRO A 26 3.37 -11.90 -4.50
N PHE A 27 3.71 -11.51 -3.26
CA PHE A 27 5.08 -11.36 -2.77
C PHE A 27 5.95 -12.60 -2.98
N ALA A 28 7.09 -12.43 -3.66
CA ALA A 28 8.22 -13.33 -3.50
C ALA A 28 8.85 -13.00 -2.14
N GLU A 29 8.84 -13.94 -1.20
CA GLU A 29 9.39 -13.74 0.15
C GLU A 29 10.88 -13.39 0.06
N THR A 30 11.19 -12.10 0.03
CA THR A 30 12.56 -11.59 0.02
C THR A 30 12.67 -10.68 1.23
N LYS A 31 13.62 -11.02 2.12
CA LYS A 31 13.92 -10.25 3.32
C LYS A 31 14.58 -8.93 2.93
N ASP A 32 13.77 -7.97 2.54
CA ASP A 32 14.20 -6.59 2.34
C ASP A 32 13.94 -5.77 3.61
N LEU A 33 14.84 -4.81 3.88
CA LEU A 33 14.69 -3.87 4.98
C LEU A 33 13.55 -2.91 4.63
N ILE A 34 12.47 -2.96 5.42
CA ILE A 34 11.35 -2.01 5.31
C ILE A 34 11.78 -0.68 5.92
N ALA A 35 11.79 0.39 5.11
CA ALA A 35 12.16 1.74 5.56
C ALA A 35 11.14 2.35 6.56
N GLY A 36 9.90 1.85 6.55
CA GLY A 36 8.82 2.22 7.47
C GLY A 36 7.49 1.62 7.05
N PHE A 37 6.45 1.76 7.87
CA PHE A 37 5.08 1.38 7.51
C PHE A 37 4.09 2.47 7.91
N MET A 38 2.95 2.49 7.23
CA MET A 38 1.80 3.35 7.52
C MET A 38 0.55 2.49 7.55
N LEU A 39 -0.39 2.83 8.43
CA LEU A 39 -1.71 2.24 8.46
C LEU A 39 -2.72 3.29 8.02
N ILE A 40 -3.57 2.92 7.08
CA ILE A 40 -4.66 3.75 6.57
C ILE A 40 -5.98 3.04 6.79
N ASP A 41 -7.01 3.81 7.12
CA ASP A 41 -8.38 3.34 7.24
C ASP A 41 -9.18 3.93 6.08
N VAL A 42 -9.73 3.07 5.24
CA VAL A 42 -10.40 3.43 3.98
C VAL A 42 -11.55 2.48 3.71
N ASP A 43 -12.59 2.99 3.06
CA ASP A 43 -13.83 2.25 2.83
C ASP A 43 -13.70 1.17 1.72
N SER A 44 -12.63 1.19 0.92
CA SER A 44 -12.44 0.23 -0.17
C SER A 44 -10.96 -0.01 -0.53
N HIS A 45 -10.71 -1.14 -1.18
CA HIS A 45 -9.38 -1.50 -1.67
C HIS A 45 -8.89 -0.53 -2.77
N GLU A 46 -9.77 -0.09 -3.67
CA GLU A 46 -9.45 0.88 -4.70
C GLU A 46 -8.96 2.19 -4.08
N ARG A 47 -9.61 2.67 -3.00
CA ARG A 47 -9.14 3.87 -2.29
C ARG A 47 -7.78 3.63 -1.63
N ALA A 48 -7.52 2.44 -1.11
CA ALA A 48 -6.21 2.08 -0.57
C ALA A 48 -5.11 2.17 -1.64
N VAL A 49 -5.40 1.70 -2.86
CA VAL A 49 -4.49 1.76 -4.01
C VAL A 49 -4.23 3.21 -4.44
N GLU A 50 -5.25 4.07 -4.48
CA GLU A 50 -5.09 5.49 -4.77
C GLU A 50 -4.17 6.18 -3.76
N VAL A 51 -4.40 5.96 -2.46
CA VAL A 51 -3.57 6.53 -1.39
C VAL A 51 -2.13 6.01 -1.48
N ALA A 52 -1.93 4.73 -1.76
CA ALA A 52 -0.60 4.17 -1.97
C ALA A 52 0.09 4.79 -3.21
N CYS A 53 -0.65 5.09 -4.28
CA CYS A 53 -0.11 5.79 -5.45
C CYS A 53 0.29 7.24 -5.12
N GLU A 54 -0.56 7.96 -4.39
CA GLU A 54 -0.27 9.33 -3.91
C GLU A 54 1.02 9.33 -3.08
N LEU A 55 1.17 8.41 -2.13
CA LEU A 55 2.36 8.24 -1.29
C LEU A 55 3.60 7.88 -2.12
N SER A 56 3.47 6.97 -3.09
CA SER A 56 4.53 6.64 -4.05
C SER A 56 4.98 7.87 -4.86
N SER A 57 4.11 8.86 -5.04
CA SER A 57 4.42 10.11 -5.73
C SER A 57 4.82 11.28 -4.82
N ALA A 58 5.03 11.03 -3.52
CA ALA A 58 5.38 12.08 -2.57
C ALA A 58 6.66 12.84 -3.01
N PRO A 59 6.79 14.15 -2.69
CA PRO A 59 7.94 14.94 -3.11
C PRO A 59 9.24 14.45 -2.45
N GLY A 60 10.21 14.07 -3.27
CA GLY A 60 11.56 13.70 -2.89
C GLY A 60 12.55 14.86 -3.00
N ALA A 61 13.83 14.53 -3.19
CA ALA A 61 14.88 15.52 -3.36
C ALA A 61 14.60 16.41 -4.59
N GLY A 62 14.64 17.73 -4.40
CA GLY A 62 14.35 18.69 -5.47
C GLY A 62 12.87 18.85 -5.82
N GLY A 63 11.95 18.23 -5.06
CA GLY A 63 10.50 18.29 -5.32
C GLY A 63 10.02 17.29 -6.38
N GLU A 64 10.92 16.47 -6.91
CA GLU A 64 10.58 15.41 -7.86
C GLU A 64 9.90 14.22 -7.14
N PRO A 65 8.90 13.56 -7.73
CA PRO A 65 8.26 12.41 -7.12
C PRO A 65 9.24 11.26 -6.83
N ILE A 66 9.12 10.62 -5.67
CA ILE A 66 10.01 9.53 -5.26
C ILE A 66 9.84 8.25 -6.10
N HIS A 67 8.65 8.02 -6.65
CA HIS A 67 8.28 6.81 -7.39
C HIS A 67 8.71 5.52 -6.65
N GLU A 68 8.51 5.48 -5.34
CA GLU A 68 8.91 4.33 -4.53
C GLU A 68 7.89 3.19 -4.68
N TRP A 69 8.37 1.95 -4.67
CA TRP A 69 7.51 0.77 -4.63
C TRP A 69 7.00 0.57 -3.22
N LEU A 70 5.68 0.59 -3.05
CA LEU A 70 5.03 0.37 -1.75
C LEU A 70 4.32 -0.98 -1.73
N GLU A 71 4.52 -1.70 -0.64
CA GLU A 71 3.77 -2.92 -0.34
C GLU A 71 2.45 -2.55 0.34
N LEU A 72 1.33 -2.79 -0.35
CA LEU A 72 0.00 -2.57 0.18
C LEU A 72 -0.59 -3.88 0.69
N ARG A 73 -0.88 -3.93 1.99
CA ARG A 73 -1.42 -5.12 2.66
C ARG A 73 -2.69 -4.78 3.44
N PRO A 74 -3.78 -5.54 3.24
CA PRO A 74 -4.87 -5.55 4.19
C PRO A 74 -4.38 -5.99 5.57
N VAL A 75 -4.79 -5.26 6.60
CA VAL A 75 -4.55 -5.59 8.00
C VAL A 75 -5.91 -5.65 8.70
N MET A 76 -6.08 -6.56 9.66
CA MET A 76 -7.36 -6.76 10.39
C MET A 76 -8.52 -7.24 9.49
N GLY A 77 -8.42 -8.46 8.96
CA GLY A 77 -9.55 -9.09 8.28
C GLY A 77 -10.73 -9.30 9.24
N GLU A 78 -11.91 -8.80 8.84
CA GLU A 78 -13.17 -8.67 9.59
C GLU A 78 -13.14 -7.63 10.72
N ALA A 79 -13.84 -6.51 10.50
CA ALA A 79 -14.43 -5.77 11.61
C ALA A 79 -15.31 -6.76 12.40
N PRO A 80 -15.26 -6.77 13.75
CA PRO A 80 -16.24 -7.54 14.50
C PRO A 80 -17.62 -7.08 14.06
N ASN A 81 -18.46 -8.01 13.58
CA ASN A 81 -19.87 -7.74 13.31
C ASN A 81 -20.45 -7.10 14.57
N CYS A 82 -20.64 -5.78 14.55
CA CYS A 82 -21.37 -5.08 15.59
C CYS A 82 -22.84 -5.35 15.27
N PRO A 83 -23.55 -6.20 16.04
CA PRO A 83 -24.98 -6.34 15.85
C PRO A 83 -25.63 -5.01 16.24
N ASP A 84 -26.62 -4.58 15.45
CA ASP A 84 -27.40 -3.35 15.66
C ASP A 84 -27.91 -3.18 17.10
#